data_AF-A0A5C8LCL1-F1
#
_entry.id   AF-A0A5C8LCL1-F1
#
_cell.length_a   1.000
_cell.length_b   1.000
_cell.length_c   1.000
_cell.angle_alpha   90.00
_cell.angle_beta   90.00
_cell.angle_gamma   90.00
#
_symmetry.space_group_name_H-M   'P 1'
#
loop_
_entity.id
_entity.type
_entity.pdbx_description
1 polymer ?
#
loop_
_entity_poly.entity_id
_entity_poly.type
_entity_poly.pdbx_seq_one_letter_code
_entity_poly.pdbx_strand_id
1 'polypeptide(L)'
;MKIENWFKNKDYKEGVEILKSSSSAKARIISLLERGKSNRNMALLIAELRKLKKVNLPQSKAQITSATKPKKVNLPLQDVSVQQEALRAKQKDESSSNYFKKIRYGELPPELKIRFRQLKDLFYDFCDLKYQLNDLPDELEEEALAIILKMEDLDQQRDVIWKELDHWQNFKTKLPTATDNDYSDWGPKKLYAKKASLNSSISKMNKRLKKWNEEIDLLKDKAAIKKKRQQISRTEKNLHKNKIDLQKIETLL
;
A
#
# COMPACT_ATOMS: atom_id res chain seq x y z
N MET A 1 -23.77 26.54 -42.77
CA MET A 1 -23.53 25.16 -43.26
C MET A 1 -24.14 24.14 -42.29
N LYS A 2 -24.55 22.96 -42.78
CA LYS A 2 -24.90 21.83 -41.89
C LYS A 2 -23.64 21.26 -41.24
N ILE A 3 -23.72 20.91 -39.95
CA ILE A 3 -22.63 20.32 -39.14
C ILE A 3 -21.97 19.11 -39.87
N GLU A 4 -22.73 18.37 -40.67
CA GLU A 4 -22.26 17.19 -41.41
C GLU A 4 -21.28 17.52 -42.54
N ASN A 5 -21.46 18.67 -43.19
CA ASN A 5 -20.57 19.11 -44.26
C ASN A 5 -19.24 19.62 -43.67
N TRP A 6 -19.29 20.21 -42.48
CA TRP A 6 -18.10 20.69 -41.79
C TRP A 6 -17.12 19.56 -41.44
N PHE A 7 -17.60 18.37 -41.05
CA PHE A 7 -16.73 17.24 -40.71
C PHE A 7 -15.85 16.74 -41.88
N LYS A 8 -16.20 17.09 -43.13
CA LYS A 8 -15.42 16.78 -44.32
C LYS A 8 -14.24 17.73 -44.51
N ASN A 9 -14.45 19.04 -44.33
CA ASN A 9 -13.43 20.07 -44.59
C ASN A 9 -12.65 20.48 -43.33
N LYS A 10 -13.26 20.34 -42.14
CA LYS A 10 -12.68 20.64 -40.81
C LYS A 10 -12.01 22.02 -40.70
N ASP A 11 -12.58 23.04 -41.35
CA ASP A 11 -12.05 24.39 -41.20
C ASP A 11 -12.37 24.95 -39.80
N TYR A 12 -11.36 25.43 -39.10
CA TYR A 12 -11.48 25.85 -37.72
C TYR A 12 -12.41 27.06 -37.55
N LYS A 13 -12.30 28.08 -38.42
CA LYS A 13 -13.09 29.32 -38.29
C LYS A 13 -14.56 29.05 -38.51
N GLU A 14 -14.89 28.32 -39.58
CA GLU A 14 -16.27 27.90 -39.88
C GLU A 14 -16.87 27.04 -38.76
N GLY A 15 -16.08 26.17 -38.14
CA GLY A 15 -16.57 25.32 -37.06
C GLY A 15 -16.95 26.11 -35.80
N VAL A 16 -16.17 27.15 -35.48
CA VAL A 16 -16.46 28.04 -34.35
C VAL A 16 -17.72 28.86 -34.62
N GLU A 17 -17.94 29.34 -35.84
CA GLU A 17 -19.17 30.03 -36.23
C GLU A 17 -20.41 29.12 -36.13
N ILE A 18 -20.30 27.87 -36.59
CA ILE A 18 -21.37 26.88 -36.44
C ILE A 18 -21.69 26.65 -34.96
N LEU A 19 -20.66 26.52 -34.10
CA LEU A 19 -20.87 26.34 -32.67
C LEU A 19 -21.50 27.58 -32.02
N LYS A 20 -21.11 28.79 -32.42
CA LYS A 20 -21.64 30.07 -31.94
C LYS A 20 -23.11 30.27 -32.33
N SER A 21 -23.50 29.78 -33.51
CA SER A 21 -24.89 29.80 -33.98
C SER A 21 -25.82 28.81 -33.25
N SER A 22 -25.28 27.90 -32.44
CA SER A 22 -26.06 26.89 -31.72
C SER A 22 -26.50 27.38 -30.34
N SER A 23 -27.80 27.27 -30.03
CA SER A 23 -28.39 27.72 -28.76
C SER A 23 -27.90 26.97 -27.52
N SER A 24 -27.33 25.77 -27.69
CA SER A 24 -26.85 24.92 -26.59
C SER A 24 -25.35 25.04 -26.30
N ALA A 25 -24.62 25.95 -26.97
CA ALA A 25 -23.19 26.13 -26.78
C ALA A 25 -22.89 26.99 -25.54
N LYS A 26 -21.92 26.56 -24.72
CA LYS A 26 -21.51 27.31 -23.52
C LYS A 26 -20.64 28.51 -23.92
N ALA A 27 -20.99 29.71 -23.47
CA ALA A 27 -20.25 30.95 -23.76
C ALA A 27 -18.74 30.87 -23.46
N ARG A 28 -18.37 30.20 -22.36
CA ARG A 28 -16.96 29.97 -21.98
C ARG A 28 -16.17 29.14 -23.00
N ILE A 29 -16.84 28.21 -23.69
CA ILE A 29 -16.20 27.39 -24.72
C ILE A 29 -15.97 28.22 -25.97
N ILE A 30 -16.95 29.04 -26.36
CA ILE A 30 -16.84 29.94 -27.52
C ILE A 30 -15.69 30.91 -27.32
N SER A 31 -15.60 31.57 -26.17
CA SER A 31 -14.50 32.52 -25.89
C SER A 31 -13.12 31.85 -25.84
N LEU A 32 -13.04 30.57 -25.46
CA LEU A 32 -11.79 29.80 -25.52
C LEU A 32 -11.39 29.48 -26.97
N LEU A 33 -12.36 29.15 -27.83
CA LEU A 33 -12.12 28.79 -29.23
C LEU A 33 -11.81 30.02 -30.10
N GLU A 34 -12.39 31.19 -29.78
CA GLU A 34 -12.11 32.46 -30.44
C GLU A 34 -10.68 32.98 -30.19
N ARG A 35 -10.01 32.54 -29.12
CA ARG A 35 -8.62 32.93 -28.81
C ARG A 35 -7.58 32.41 -29.80
N GLY A 36 -7.91 31.40 -30.60
CA GLY A 36 -7.04 30.92 -31.67
C GLY A 36 -7.04 29.40 -31.87
N LYS A 37 -6.51 29.00 -33.03
CA LYS A 37 -6.41 27.60 -33.45
C LYS A 37 -5.24 26.91 -32.74
N SER A 38 -5.55 25.83 -32.03
CA SER A 38 -4.59 24.91 -31.41
C SER A 38 -5.11 23.48 -31.54
N ASN A 39 -4.24 22.47 -31.54
CA ASN A 39 -4.65 21.06 -31.59
C ASN A 39 -5.65 20.72 -30.46
N ARG A 40 -5.44 21.27 -29.27
CA ARG A 40 -6.35 21.12 -28.14
C ARG A 40 -7.72 21.74 -28.41
N ASN A 41 -7.74 22.94 -28.98
CA ASN A 41 -8.97 23.66 -29.31
C ASN A 41 -9.72 23.00 -30.46
N MET A 42 -9.02 22.45 -31.45
CA MET A 42 -9.63 21.68 -32.54
C MET A 42 -10.29 20.41 -32.03
N ALA A 43 -9.63 19.66 -31.13
CA ALA A 43 -10.23 18.48 -30.51
C ALA A 43 -11.49 18.83 -29.69
N LEU A 44 -11.46 19.96 -28.97
CA LEU A 44 -12.58 20.46 -28.19
C LEU A 44 -13.76 20.88 -29.08
N LEU A 45 -13.47 21.59 -30.18
CA LEU A 45 -14.46 21.98 -31.19
C LEU A 45 -15.14 20.75 -31.82
N ILE A 46 -14.36 19.74 -32.20
CA ILE A 46 -14.86 18.47 -32.73
C ILE A 46 -15.78 17.77 -31.72
N ALA A 47 -15.40 17.73 -30.44
CA ALA A 47 -16.19 17.09 -29.39
C ALA A 47 -17.54 17.79 -29.19
N GLU A 48 -17.57 19.12 -29.17
CA GLU A 48 -18.80 19.89 -29.02
C GLU A 48 -19.71 19.78 -30.25
N LEU A 49 -19.18 19.88 -31.47
CA LEU A 49 -19.97 19.70 -32.70
C LEU A 49 -20.54 18.27 -32.81
N ARG A 50 -19.84 17.24 -32.31
CA ARG A 50 -20.39 15.87 -32.20
C ARG A 50 -21.55 15.77 -31.22
N LYS A 51 -21.54 16.52 -30.12
CA LYS A 51 -22.67 16.56 -29.18
C LYS A 51 -23.88 17.21 -29.84
N LEU A 52 -23.69 18.32 -30.56
CA LEU A 52 -24.76 18.99 -31.31
C LEU A 52 -25.35 18.09 -32.40
N LYS A 53 -24.52 17.28 -33.08
CA LYS A 53 -25.00 16.27 -34.03
C LYS A 53 -25.93 15.24 -33.35
N LYS A 54 -25.66 14.84 -32.11
CA LYS A 54 -26.47 13.86 -31.37
C LYS A 54 -27.80 14.44 -30.86
N VAL A 55 -27.85 15.74 -30.56
CA VAL A 55 -29.06 16.43 -30.07
C VAL A 55 -30.05 16.70 -31.20
N ASN A 56 -29.58 16.86 -32.44
CA ASN A 56 -30.43 17.12 -33.62
C ASN A 56 -30.94 15.85 -34.34
N LEU A 57 -30.71 14.65 -33.79
CA LEU A 57 -31.42 13.47 -34.26
C LEU A 57 -32.83 13.49 -33.65
N PRO A 58 -33.92 13.39 -34.45
CA PRO A 58 -35.24 13.22 -33.88
C PRO A 58 -35.19 11.98 -33.01
N GLN A 59 -35.49 12.15 -31.72
CA GLN A 59 -35.72 11.03 -30.82
C GLN A 59 -36.94 10.29 -31.36
N SER A 60 -36.70 9.31 -32.22
CA SER A 60 -37.66 8.25 -32.51
C SER A 60 -38.02 7.67 -31.15
N LYS A 61 -39.27 7.88 -30.73
CA LYS A 61 -39.85 7.19 -29.59
C LYS A 61 -39.82 5.70 -29.93
N ALA A 62 -38.74 5.02 -29.54
CA ALA A 62 -38.68 3.58 -29.59
C ALA A 62 -39.80 3.07 -28.68
N GLN A 63 -40.85 2.54 -29.31
CA GLN A 63 -41.82 1.70 -28.62
C GLN A 63 -41.04 0.58 -27.93
N ILE A 64 -41.27 0.44 -26.63
CA ILE A 64 -40.75 -0.65 -25.82
C ILE A 64 -41.44 -1.93 -26.30
N THR A 65 -40.91 -2.57 -27.34
CA THR A 65 -41.14 -3.99 -27.55
C THR A 65 -40.22 -4.72 -26.59
N SER A 66 -40.82 -5.47 -25.68
CA SER A 66 -40.17 -6.35 -24.71
C SER A 66 -39.04 -7.16 -25.35
N ALA A 67 -37.80 -6.70 -25.15
CA ALA A 67 -36.62 -7.46 -25.51
C ALA A 67 -36.60 -8.73 -24.66
N THR A 68 -36.89 -9.87 -25.29
CA THR A 68 -36.55 -11.18 -24.76
C THR A 68 -35.07 -11.18 -24.43
N LYS A 69 -34.75 -11.40 -23.16
CA LYS A 69 -33.37 -11.48 -22.66
C LYS A 69 -32.57 -12.41 -23.58
N PRO A 70 -31.40 -12.00 -24.09
CA PRO A 70 -30.54 -12.92 -24.83
C PRO A 70 -30.21 -14.10 -23.91
N LYS A 71 -30.47 -15.32 -24.38
CA LYS A 71 -30.03 -16.54 -23.70
C LYS A 71 -28.53 -16.41 -23.45
N LYS A 72 -28.11 -16.50 -22.19
CA LYS A 72 -26.70 -16.60 -21.81
C LYS A 72 -26.12 -17.79 -22.56
N VAL A 73 -25.27 -17.51 -23.55
CA VAL A 73 -24.38 -18.52 -24.11
C VAL A 73 -23.38 -18.84 -23.00
N ASN A 74 -23.44 -20.06 -22.49
CA ASN A 74 -22.40 -20.57 -21.59
C ASN A 74 -21.10 -20.60 -22.39
N LEU A 75 -20.19 -19.67 -22.11
CA LEU A 75 -18.82 -19.81 -22.58
C LEU A 75 -18.24 -21.10 -21.98
N PRO A 76 -17.47 -21.88 -22.75
CA PRO A 76 -16.80 -23.06 -22.22
C PRO A 76 -15.98 -22.66 -20.99
N LEU A 77 -16.08 -23.46 -19.92
CA LEU A 77 -15.30 -23.34 -18.70
C LEU A 77 -13.83 -23.18 -19.12
N GLN A 78 -13.27 -21.98 -18.96
CA GLN A 78 -11.84 -21.78 -19.15
C GLN A 78 -11.10 -22.71 -18.20
N ASP A 79 -10.13 -23.45 -18.74
CA ASP A 79 -9.28 -24.37 -18.00
C ASP A 79 -8.79 -23.74 -16.69
N VAL A 80 -9.06 -24.43 -15.59
CA VAL A 80 -8.72 -24.01 -14.21
C VAL A 80 -7.22 -23.70 -14.06
N SER A 81 -6.37 -24.30 -14.91
CA SER A 81 -4.94 -24.06 -14.97
C SER A 81 -4.57 -22.62 -15.38
N VAL A 82 -5.29 -22.03 -16.34
CA VAL A 82 -5.00 -20.67 -16.86
C VAL A 82 -5.34 -19.60 -15.81
N GLN A 83 -6.37 -19.83 -14.99
CA GLN A 83 -6.73 -18.93 -13.90
C GLN A 83 -5.72 -18.98 -12.74
N GLN A 84 -5.14 -20.15 -12.46
CA GLN A 84 -4.12 -20.30 -11.42
C GLN A 84 -2.80 -19.61 -11.79
N GLU A 85 -2.36 -19.70 -13.04
CA GLU A 85 -1.14 -19.02 -13.49
C GLU A 85 -1.27 -17.50 -13.48
N ALA A 86 -2.42 -16.96 -13.92
CA ALA A 86 -2.69 -15.53 -13.85
C ALA A 86 -2.74 -15.02 -12.38
N LEU A 87 -3.25 -15.83 -11.46
CA LEU A 87 -3.23 -15.55 -10.02
C LEU A 87 -1.81 -15.55 -9.45
N ARG A 88 -0.98 -16.55 -9.80
CA ARG A 88 0.43 -16.60 -9.38
C ARG A 88 1.23 -15.42 -9.94
N ALA A 89 1.02 -15.05 -11.19
CA ALA A 89 1.67 -13.91 -11.81
C ALA A 89 1.29 -12.59 -11.11
N LYS A 90 0.00 -12.38 -10.83
CA LYS A 90 -0.46 -11.23 -10.03
C LYS A 90 0.13 -11.22 -8.63
N GLN A 91 0.18 -12.35 -7.94
CA GLN A 91 0.79 -12.44 -6.61
C GLN A 91 2.29 -12.11 -6.65
N LYS A 92 3.01 -12.54 -7.70
CA LYS A 92 4.42 -12.21 -7.91
C LYS A 92 4.64 -10.71 -8.18
N ASP A 93 3.76 -10.09 -8.95
CA ASP A 93 3.81 -8.65 -9.23
C ASP A 93 3.44 -7.81 -8.01
N GLU A 94 2.43 -8.21 -7.24
CA GLU A 94 2.03 -7.54 -6.00
C GLU A 94 3.10 -7.65 -4.91
N SER A 95 3.70 -8.83 -4.75
CA SER A 95 4.78 -9.06 -3.79
C SER A 95 6.05 -8.27 -4.17
N SER A 96 6.46 -8.27 -5.43
CA SER A 96 7.62 -7.50 -5.90
C SER A 96 7.39 -5.98 -5.82
N SER A 97 6.17 -5.52 -6.10
CA SER A 97 5.79 -4.11 -6.01
C SER A 97 5.81 -3.58 -4.57
N ASN A 98 5.33 -4.36 -3.60
CA ASN A 98 5.18 -3.89 -2.22
C ASN A 98 6.47 -4.03 -1.40
N TYR A 99 7.28 -5.06 -1.65
CA TYR A 99 8.41 -5.39 -0.78
C TYR A 99 9.63 -4.47 -1.00
N PHE A 100 10.01 -4.19 -2.25
CA PHE A 100 11.25 -3.45 -2.56
C PHE A 100 11.08 -1.94 -2.75
N LYS A 101 9.87 -1.44 -2.96
CA LYS A 101 9.66 0.00 -3.24
C LYS A 101 9.71 0.89 -1.97
N LYS A 102 9.63 0.30 -0.78
CA LYS A 102 9.51 1.06 0.47
C LYS A 102 10.85 1.68 0.94
N ILE A 103 11.95 0.93 0.95
CA ILE A 103 13.19 1.36 1.60
C ILE A 103 14.32 1.51 0.59
N ARG A 104 14.77 2.75 0.39
CA ARG A 104 15.96 3.06 -0.42
C ARG A 104 17.20 3.00 0.47
N TYR A 105 18.11 2.08 0.17
CA TYR A 105 19.34 1.87 0.96
C TYR A 105 20.15 3.17 1.15
N GLY A 106 20.23 4.02 0.14
CA GLY A 106 20.95 5.30 0.20
C GLY A 106 20.42 6.28 1.25
N GLU A 107 19.11 6.22 1.56
CA GLU A 107 18.43 7.10 2.52
C GLU A 107 18.48 6.60 3.97
N LEU A 108 19.04 5.40 4.19
CA LEU A 108 19.18 4.84 5.53
C LEU A 108 20.40 5.44 6.25
N PRO A 109 20.31 5.71 7.57
CA PRO A 109 21.46 6.07 8.38
C PRO A 109 22.44 4.90 8.49
N PRO A 110 23.73 5.16 8.78
CA PRO A 110 24.77 4.13 8.81
C PRO A 110 24.44 2.90 9.68
N GLU A 111 23.87 3.12 10.85
CA GLU A 111 23.44 2.05 11.77
C GLU A 111 22.37 1.14 11.13
N LEU A 112 21.32 1.73 10.53
CA LEU A 112 20.27 0.94 9.88
C LEU A 112 20.72 0.28 8.57
N LYS A 113 21.77 0.81 7.92
CA LYS A 113 22.39 0.13 6.77
C LYS A 113 23.05 -1.18 7.17
N ILE A 114 23.60 -1.27 8.38
CA ILE A 114 24.15 -2.52 8.92
C ILE A 114 23.01 -3.50 9.17
N ARG A 115 21.96 -3.07 9.87
CA ARG A 115 20.74 -3.87 10.13
C ARG A 115 20.08 -4.36 8.84
N PHE A 116 19.95 -3.50 7.83
CA PHE A 116 19.40 -3.86 6.53
C PHE A 116 20.21 -4.94 5.82
N ARG A 117 21.54 -4.94 5.98
CA ARG A 117 22.39 -6.01 5.43
C ARG A 117 22.19 -7.33 6.19
N GLN A 118 22.05 -7.28 7.51
CA GLN A 118 21.78 -8.46 8.34
C GLN A 118 20.51 -9.21 7.89
N LEU A 119 19.50 -8.52 7.37
CA LEU A 119 18.30 -9.18 6.82
C LEU A 119 18.61 -10.17 5.70
N LYS A 120 19.63 -9.88 4.89
CA LYS A 120 20.07 -10.77 3.82
C LYS A 120 20.66 -12.05 4.43
N ASP A 121 21.56 -11.88 5.40
CA ASP A 121 22.25 -12.99 6.04
C ASP A 121 21.25 -13.89 6.79
N LEU A 122 20.38 -13.30 7.62
CA LEU A 122 19.29 -14.02 8.32
C LEU A 122 18.37 -14.80 7.36
N PHE A 123 18.11 -14.26 6.17
CA PHE A 123 17.30 -14.95 5.17
C PHE A 123 18.00 -16.20 4.63
N TYR A 124 19.30 -16.11 4.34
CA TYR A 124 20.06 -17.28 3.88
C TYR A 124 20.20 -18.32 4.99
N ASP A 125 20.49 -17.90 6.22
CA ASP A 125 20.55 -18.81 7.38
C ASP A 125 19.21 -19.56 7.56
N PHE A 126 18.09 -18.87 7.40
CA PHE A 126 16.76 -19.49 7.45
C PHE A 126 16.54 -20.49 6.30
N CYS A 127 16.95 -20.15 5.08
CA CYS A 127 16.87 -21.06 3.94
C CYS A 127 17.71 -22.32 4.17
N ASP A 128 18.94 -22.17 4.66
CA ASP A 128 19.85 -23.29 4.94
C ASP A 128 19.27 -24.21 6.02
N LEU A 129 18.70 -23.65 7.09
CA LEU A 129 17.97 -24.44 8.10
C LEU A 129 16.76 -25.15 7.51
N LYS A 130 16.03 -24.50 6.58
CA LYS A 130 14.89 -25.16 5.92
C LYS A 130 15.33 -26.32 5.03
N TYR A 131 16.48 -26.22 4.35
CA TYR A 131 17.05 -27.34 3.62
C TYR A 131 17.45 -28.47 4.58
N GLN A 132 18.16 -28.16 5.66
CA GLN A 132 18.51 -29.14 6.70
C GLN A 132 17.27 -29.86 7.24
N LEU A 133 16.20 -29.12 7.55
CA LEU A 133 14.95 -29.69 8.03
C LEU A 133 14.28 -30.63 7.02
N ASN A 134 14.39 -30.35 5.73
CA ASN A 134 13.79 -31.19 4.68
C ASN A 134 14.61 -32.46 4.40
N ASP A 135 15.92 -32.42 4.67
CA ASP A 135 16.83 -33.55 4.48
C ASP A 135 16.82 -34.51 5.70
N LEU A 136 16.17 -34.13 6.79
CA LEU A 136 16.06 -34.94 8.00
C LEU A 136 15.05 -36.11 7.83
N PRO A 137 15.38 -37.33 8.28
CA PRO A 137 14.44 -38.43 8.38
C PRO A 137 13.29 -38.16 9.36
N ASP A 138 12.12 -38.75 9.09
CA ASP A 138 10.91 -38.56 9.90
C ASP A 138 11.06 -39.07 11.35
N GLU A 139 12.00 -39.98 11.62
CA GLU A 139 12.22 -40.53 12.98
C GLU A 139 12.96 -39.57 13.93
N LEU A 140 13.62 -38.53 13.40
CA LEU A 140 14.44 -37.59 14.16
C LEU A 140 13.65 -36.34 14.56
N GLU A 141 12.54 -36.55 15.28
CA GLU A 141 11.62 -35.49 15.70
C GLU A 141 12.28 -34.41 16.57
N GLU A 142 13.16 -34.82 17.51
CA GLU A 142 13.83 -33.88 18.42
C GLU A 142 14.77 -32.92 17.69
N GLU A 143 15.50 -33.42 16.70
CA GLU A 143 16.41 -32.60 15.87
C GLU A 143 15.62 -31.66 14.95
N ALA A 144 14.52 -32.16 14.37
CA ALA A 144 13.60 -31.35 13.58
C ALA A 144 13.01 -30.20 14.41
N LEU A 145 12.56 -30.49 15.63
CA LEU A 145 12.05 -29.48 16.56
C LEU A 145 13.11 -28.42 16.89
N ALA A 146 14.36 -28.83 17.15
CA ALA A 146 15.45 -27.90 17.42
C ALA A 146 15.73 -26.97 16.23
N ILE A 147 15.64 -27.47 14.99
CA ILE A 147 15.78 -26.64 13.79
C ILE A 147 14.60 -25.66 13.65
N ILE A 148 13.37 -26.12 13.89
CA ILE A 148 12.17 -25.27 13.83
C ILE A 148 12.29 -24.12 14.84
N LEU A 149 12.71 -24.38 16.08
CA LEU A 149 12.91 -23.34 17.09
C LEU A 149 13.98 -22.31 16.68
N LYS A 150 15.08 -22.75 16.04
CA LYS A 150 16.08 -21.83 15.49
C LYS A 150 15.51 -20.98 14.35
N MET A 151 14.70 -21.58 13.47
CA MET A 151 14.04 -20.85 12.40
C MET A 151 13.08 -19.79 12.95
N GLU A 152 12.32 -20.11 14.01
CA GLU A 152 11.45 -19.14 14.69
C GLU A 152 12.25 -17.97 15.28
N ASP A 153 13.40 -18.23 15.90
CA ASP A 153 14.27 -17.18 16.44
C ASP A 153 14.80 -16.26 15.32
N LEU A 154 15.29 -16.83 14.21
CA LEU A 154 15.74 -16.05 13.05
C LEU A 154 14.62 -15.18 12.47
N ASP A 155 13.40 -15.72 12.37
CA ASP A 155 12.26 -14.97 11.87
C ASP A 155 11.90 -13.82 12.83
N GLN A 156 11.91 -14.06 14.15
CA GLN A 156 11.72 -13.01 15.15
C GLN A 156 12.77 -11.90 15.04
N GLN A 157 14.04 -12.25 14.85
CA GLN A 157 15.12 -11.27 14.63
C GLN A 157 14.89 -10.43 13.38
N ARG A 158 14.50 -11.09 12.27
CA ARG A 158 14.17 -10.42 11.01
C ARG A 158 13.01 -9.44 11.20
N ASP A 159 12.00 -9.85 11.95
CA ASP A 159 10.81 -9.07 12.29
C ASP A 159 11.14 -7.81 13.09
N VAL A 160 12.10 -7.90 14.01
CA VAL A 160 12.62 -6.75 14.77
C VAL A 160 13.29 -5.75 13.83
N ILE A 161 14.17 -6.21 12.93
CA ILE A 161 14.86 -5.33 11.99
C ILE A 161 13.86 -4.66 11.04
N TRP A 162 12.86 -5.38 10.53
CA TRP A 162 11.81 -4.77 9.71
C TRP A 162 11.04 -3.68 10.45
N LYS A 163 10.73 -3.88 11.73
CA LYS A 163 10.09 -2.84 12.56
C LYS A 163 10.98 -1.60 12.70
N GLU A 164 12.30 -1.77 12.87
CA GLU A 164 13.26 -0.65 12.90
C GLU A 164 13.24 0.15 11.58
N LEU A 165 13.26 -0.56 10.45
CA LEU A 165 13.26 0.06 9.12
C LEU A 165 11.95 0.75 8.77
N ASP A 166 10.81 0.12 9.08
CA ASP A 166 9.49 0.70 8.88
C ASP A 166 9.29 1.95 9.74
N HIS A 167 9.72 1.92 11.01
CA HIS A 167 9.67 3.09 11.88
C HIS A 167 10.51 4.25 11.32
N TRP A 168 11.73 3.96 10.84
CA TRP A 168 12.55 4.97 10.17
C TRP A 168 11.87 5.53 8.93
N GLN A 169 11.27 4.68 8.10
CA GLN A 169 10.60 5.14 6.90
C GLN A 169 9.42 6.08 7.22
N ASN A 170 8.62 5.72 8.22
CA ASN A 170 7.41 6.46 8.58
C ASN A 170 7.71 7.76 9.33
N PHE A 171 8.72 7.76 10.21
CA PHE A 171 8.95 8.86 11.15
C PHE A 171 10.31 9.56 11.00
N LYS A 172 11.25 8.98 10.22
CA LYS A 172 12.63 9.47 10.06
C LYS A 172 13.34 9.66 11.40
N THR A 173 13.02 8.79 12.35
CA THR A 173 13.65 8.73 13.66
C THR A 173 14.06 7.33 13.99
N LYS A 174 15.11 7.17 14.79
CA LYS A 174 15.61 5.86 15.22
C LYS A 174 14.76 5.32 16.38
N LEU A 175 14.58 4.00 16.42
CA LEU A 175 14.15 3.30 17.62
C LEU A 175 15.36 3.12 18.56
N PRO A 176 15.16 3.16 19.89
CA PRO A 176 16.22 2.82 20.84
C PRO A 176 16.66 1.38 20.62
N THR A 177 17.95 1.11 20.45
CA THR A 177 18.47 -0.26 20.22
C THR A 177 19.04 -0.90 21.48
N ALA A 178 19.26 -0.11 22.53
CA ALA A 178 19.76 -0.57 23.82
C ALA A 178 18.84 -0.09 24.95
N THR A 179 18.77 -0.90 26.00
CA THR A 179 18.12 -0.53 27.24
C THR A 179 19.02 0.45 28.00
N ASP A 180 18.47 1.59 28.40
CA ASP A 180 19.17 2.56 29.29
C ASP A 180 19.27 2.06 30.74
N ASN A 181 18.44 1.09 31.12
CA ASN A 181 18.31 0.60 32.48
C ASN A 181 19.20 -0.62 32.74
N ASP A 182 20.06 -0.55 33.76
CA ASP A 182 20.70 -1.77 34.22
C ASP A 182 19.80 -2.56 35.18
N TYR A 183 19.65 -3.85 34.90
CA TYR A 183 18.81 -4.77 35.68
C TYR A 183 19.64 -5.87 36.35
N SER A 184 20.95 -5.89 36.14
CA SER A 184 21.86 -6.93 36.63
C SER A 184 21.83 -7.08 38.16
N ASP A 185 21.64 -5.98 38.89
CA ASP A 185 21.63 -5.97 40.37
C ASP A 185 20.25 -6.32 40.98
N TRP A 186 19.24 -6.63 40.16
CA TRP A 186 17.89 -6.83 40.65
C TRP A 186 17.65 -8.27 41.07
N GLY A 187 17.18 -8.47 42.30
CA GLY A 187 16.75 -9.79 42.77
C GLY A 187 15.53 -10.34 41.98
N PRO A 188 15.34 -11.67 41.94
CA PRO A 188 14.32 -12.31 41.09
C PRO A 188 12.89 -11.77 41.28
N LYS A 189 12.50 -11.48 42.53
CA LYS A 189 11.17 -10.91 42.84
C LYS A 189 10.95 -9.54 42.18
N LYS A 190 11.98 -8.68 42.14
CA LYS A 190 11.90 -7.37 41.47
C LYS A 190 11.83 -7.52 39.95
N LEU A 191 12.60 -8.46 39.39
CA LEU A 191 12.58 -8.79 37.97
C LEU A 191 11.19 -9.28 37.52
N TYR A 192 10.58 -10.23 38.23
CA TYR A 192 9.21 -10.69 37.92
C TYR A 192 8.16 -9.59 38.01
N ALA A 193 8.20 -8.77 39.06
CA ALA A 193 7.28 -7.64 39.22
C ALA A 193 7.41 -6.64 38.05
N LYS A 194 8.64 -6.35 37.63
CA LYS A 194 8.91 -5.49 36.48
C LYS A 194 8.49 -6.10 35.17
N LYS A 195 8.74 -7.40 34.94
CA LYS A 195 8.25 -8.15 33.78
C LYS A 195 6.74 -8.03 33.64
N ALA A 196 5.99 -8.27 34.72
CA ALA A 196 4.53 -8.14 34.72
C ALA A 196 4.07 -6.69 34.41
N SER A 197 4.74 -5.70 34.98
CA SER A 197 4.47 -4.28 34.73
C SER A 197 4.71 -3.90 33.26
N LEU A 198 5.85 -4.33 32.69
CA LEU A 198 6.20 -4.11 31.28
C LEU A 198 5.18 -4.76 30.35
N ASN A 199 4.79 -6.02 30.61
CA ASN A 199 3.77 -6.71 29.83
C ASN A 199 2.42 -5.96 29.81
N SER A 200 1.96 -5.50 30.98
CA SER A 200 0.74 -4.68 31.06
C SER A 200 0.88 -3.39 30.27
N SER A 201 2.03 -2.72 30.37
CA SER A 201 2.33 -1.48 29.67
C SER A 201 2.37 -1.67 28.15
N ILE A 202 3.05 -2.72 27.66
CA ILE A 202 3.12 -3.09 26.24
C ILE A 202 1.73 -3.35 25.69
N SER A 203 0.90 -4.14 26.40
CA SER A 203 -0.47 -4.43 25.97
C SER A 203 -1.31 -3.15 25.84
N LYS A 204 -1.23 -2.24 26.82
CA LYS A 204 -1.92 -0.95 26.77
C LYS A 204 -1.44 -0.07 25.61
N MET A 205 -0.12 -0.03 25.36
CA MET A 205 0.44 0.74 24.25
C MET A 205 0.03 0.19 22.89
N ASN A 206 0.07 -1.13 22.70
CA ASN A 206 -0.40 -1.77 21.46
C ASN A 206 -1.87 -1.41 21.15
N LYS A 207 -2.75 -1.54 22.15
CA LYS A 207 -4.17 -1.16 22.00
C LYS A 207 -4.33 0.31 21.61
N ARG A 208 -3.55 1.20 22.24
CA ARG A 208 -3.58 2.64 21.95
C ARG A 208 -3.09 2.95 20.54
N LEU A 209 -1.98 2.34 20.11
CA LEU A 209 -1.43 2.51 18.77
C LEU A 209 -2.42 2.04 17.69
N LYS A 210 -3.04 0.87 17.89
CA LYS A 210 -4.07 0.36 16.98
C LYS A 210 -5.19 1.38 16.79
N LYS A 211 -5.76 1.86 17.90
CA LYS A 211 -6.80 2.90 17.88
C LYS A 211 -6.34 4.18 17.17
N TRP A 212 -5.13 4.66 17.44
CA TRP A 212 -4.65 5.89 16.80
C TRP A 212 -4.36 5.75 15.31
N ASN A 213 -3.94 4.57 14.86
CA ASN A 213 -3.77 4.28 13.44
C ASN A 213 -5.13 4.29 12.72
N GLU A 214 -6.15 3.66 13.30
CA GLU A 214 -7.53 3.70 12.78
C GLU A 214 -8.08 5.14 12.74
N GLU A 215 -7.80 5.95 13.76
CA GLU A 215 -8.23 7.36 13.81
C GLU A 215 -7.55 8.23 12.74
N ILE A 216 -6.31 7.93 12.33
CA ILE A 216 -5.60 8.73 11.31
C ILE A 216 -6.35 8.68 9.97
N ASP A 217 -6.90 7.54 9.61
CA ASP A 217 -7.60 7.36 8.33
C ASP A 217 -8.93 8.13 8.27
N LEU A 218 -9.49 8.46 9.45
CA LEU A 218 -10.73 9.22 9.58
C LEU A 218 -10.49 10.74 9.59
N LEU A 219 -9.28 11.18 9.93
CA LEU A 219 -8.94 12.60 10.02
C LEU A 219 -8.72 13.19 8.62
N LYS A 220 -9.39 14.31 8.34
CA LYS A 220 -9.21 15.08 7.08
C LYS A 220 -8.22 16.23 7.22
N ASP A 221 -8.05 16.75 8.43
CA ASP A 221 -7.15 17.87 8.70
C ASP A 221 -5.68 17.40 8.79
N LYS A 222 -4.82 18.03 7.97
CA LYS A 222 -3.39 17.76 7.92
C LYS A 222 -2.69 18.05 9.24
N ALA A 223 -3.10 19.09 9.98
CA ALA A 223 -2.47 19.44 11.25
C ALA A 223 -2.79 18.40 12.34
N ALA A 224 -4.06 17.99 12.44
CA ALA A 224 -4.49 16.90 13.30
C ALA A 224 -3.76 15.58 12.98
N ILE A 225 -3.65 15.21 11.70
CA ILE A 225 -2.89 14.02 11.26
C ILE A 225 -1.43 14.11 11.72
N LYS A 226 -0.76 15.26 11.51
CA LYS A 226 0.64 15.44 11.91
C LYS A 226 0.82 15.26 13.42
N LYS A 227 -0.06 15.88 14.23
CA LYS A 227 -0.03 15.75 15.69
C LYS A 227 -0.22 14.29 16.12
N LYS A 228 -1.14 13.56 15.49
CA LYS A 228 -1.39 12.15 15.79
C LYS A 228 -0.20 11.26 15.43
N ARG A 229 0.41 11.48 14.27
CA ARG A 229 1.65 10.77 13.85
C ARG A 229 2.80 11.00 14.82
N GLN A 230 2.96 12.21 15.36
CA GLN A 230 3.97 12.47 16.39
C GLN A 230 3.69 11.71 17.69
N GLN A 231 2.42 11.59 18.11
CA GLN A 231 2.03 10.80 19.27
C GLN A 231 2.30 9.31 19.09
N ILE A 232 1.98 8.79 17.90
CA ILE A 232 2.29 7.41 17.50
C ILE A 232 3.80 7.17 17.56
N SER A 233 4.59 8.01 16.88
CA SER A 233 6.06 7.90 16.87
C SER A 233 6.66 7.83 18.28
N ARG A 234 6.24 8.72 19.18
CA ARG A 234 6.71 8.73 20.58
C ARG A 234 6.31 7.45 21.32
N THR A 235 5.10 6.98 21.09
CA THR A 235 4.58 5.79 21.77
C THR A 235 5.22 4.51 21.23
N GLU A 236 5.50 4.44 19.93
CA GLU A 236 6.26 3.34 19.32
C GLU A 236 7.67 3.24 19.88
N LYS A 237 8.37 4.38 20.05
CA LYS A 237 9.69 4.40 20.70
C LYS A 237 9.64 3.86 22.12
N ASN A 238 8.66 4.30 22.91
CA ASN A 238 8.49 3.84 24.29
C ASN A 238 8.12 2.35 24.35
N LEU A 239 7.26 1.89 23.43
CA LEU A 239 6.86 0.50 23.33
C LEU A 239 8.07 -0.38 22.97
N HIS A 240 8.89 0.06 22.03
CA HIS A 240 10.08 -0.67 21.65
C HIS A 240 11.11 -0.71 22.79
N LYS A 241 11.33 0.42 23.49
CA LYS A 241 12.14 0.46 24.72
C LYS A 241 11.66 -0.57 25.74
N ASN A 242 10.36 -0.61 26.02
CA ASN A 242 9.80 -1.57 26.97
C ASN A 242 9.98 -3.03 26.52
N LYS A 243 10.01 -3.31 25.22
CA LYS A 243 10.27 -4.65 24.69
C LYS A 243 11.73 -5.06 24.88
N ILE A 244 12.68 -4.16 24.63
CA ILE A 244 14.11 -4.43 24.89
C ILE A 244 14.33 -4.65 26.39
N ASP A 245 13.74 -3.80 27.23
CA ASP A 245 13.80 -3.95 28.69
C ASP A 245 13.23 -5.31 29.14
N LEU A 246 12.14 -5.76 28.51
CA LEU A 246 11.54 -7.08 28.78
C LEU A 246 12.49 -8.21 28.40
N GLN A 247 13.08 -8.17 27.20
CA GLN A 247 14.04 -9.17 26.74
C GLN A 247 15.24 -9.26 27.69
N LYS A 248 15.81 -8.12 28.11
CA LYS A 248 16.93 -8.10 29.06
C LYS A 248 16.55 -8.71 30.42
N ILE A 249 15.33 -8.47 30.90
CA ILE A 249 14.83 -9.09 32.13
C ILE A 249 14.64 -10.60 31.97
N GLU A 250 14.17 -11.06 30.80
CA GLU A 250 14.00 -12.48 30.51
C GLU A 250 15.32 -13.23 30.40
N THR A 251 16.40 -12.58 29.95
CA THR A 251 17.75 -13.18 29.97
C THR A 251 18.38 -13.27 31.36
N LEU A 252 17.89 -12.48 32.33
CA LEU A 252 18.41 -12.43 33.71
C LEU A 252 17.60 -13.29 34.69
N LEU A 253 16.43 -13.77 34.29
CA LEU A 253 15.56 -14.67 35.05
C LEU A 253 15.86 -16.12 34.72
#